data_AF-A0A1H5T6V8-F1
#
_entry.id   AF-A0A1H5T6V8-F1
#
_cell.length_a   1.000
_cell.length_b   1.000
_cell.length_c   1.000
_cell.angle_alpha   90.00
_cell.angle_beta   90.00
_cell.angle_gamma   90.00
#
_symmetry.space_group_name_H-M   'P 1'
#
loop_
_entity.id
_entity.type
_entity.pdbx_description
1 polymer ?
#
loop_
_entity_poly.entity_id
_entity_poly.type
_entity_poly.pdbx_seq_one_letter_code
_entity_poly.pdbx_strand_id
1 'polypeptide(L)'
;MAHRTRVTHLLLAGGLLLAASPAFAQEGVLFQNLMKGVIGTGGADDSIEYRQRPPLVVPPGSALPRPQEPSSTRNAAWPNDPDVAKRRADSAAARVPAGTKEAYRNNPMLSQEELRRGRIARGEEAPMTVEEHSNYNNQIAPIRIGKEVASRRNQTEIDTLAYGQEPPRRLLSEPPVGYRRPAGSAALGPGQGGPVEDKQAVGQREFATGAGPVMQ
;
A
#
# COMPACT_ATOMS: atom_id res chain seq x y z
N MET A 1 38.78 59.33 15.34
CA MET A 1 40.20 59.21 15.74
C MET A 1 40.30 58.24 16.90
N ALA A 2 41.01 57.12 16.70
CA ALA A 2 41.77 56.29 17.64
C ALA A 2 41.41 56.35 19.15
N HIS A 3 40.90 55.30 19.81
CA HIS A 3 41.49 53.99 20.20
C HIS A 3 41.93 53.95 21.69
N ARG A 4 41.54 52.84 22.36
CA ARG A 4 42.22 52.17 23.51
C ARG A 4 42.00 52.83 24.88
N THR A 5 41.81 52.16 26.03
CA THR A 5 42.18 50.82 26.55
C THR A 5 41.46 50.64 27.91
N ARG A 6 40.77 49.51 28.17
CA ARG A 6 41.09 48.39 29.11
C ARG A 6 40.94 48.64 30.64
N VAL A 7 40.50 47.56 31.33
CA VAL A 7 40.63 47.20 32.78
C VAL A 7 39.49 47.71 33.68
N THR A 8 38.36 47.01 33.85
CA THR A 8 38.06 45.82 34.71
C THR A 8 37.89 46.08 36.21
N HIS A 9 36.74 45.61 36.72
CA HIS A 9 36.42 45.16 38.08
C HIS A 9 36.39 46.20 39.22
N LEU A 10 35.19 46.64 39.61
CA LEU A 10 34.90 46.88 41.04
C LEU A 10 33.43 46.99 41.48
N LEU A 11 32.41 46.61 40.69
CA LEU A 11 31.02 46.60 41.19
C LEU A 11 30.28 45.31 40.83
N LEU A 12 30.89 44.17 41.20
CA LEU A 12 30.25 42.86 41.31
C LEU A 12 30.32 42.35 42.76
N ALA A 13 30.23 43.24 43.76
CA ALA A 13 30.17 42.86 45.17
C ALA A 13 29.41 43.92 45.96
N GLY A 14 28.11 43.73 46.16
CA GLY A 14 27.30 44.66 46.95
C GLY A 14 25.80 44.40 46.94
N GLY A 15 25.37 43.19 47.28
CA GLY A 15 24.00 42.90 47.75
C GLY A 15 22.96 42.71 46.63
N LEU A 16 22.77 41.53 46.03
CA LEU A 16 22.40 40.24 46.64
C LEU A 16 21.84 40.26 48.08
N LEU A 17 21.08 41.29 48.49
CA LEU A 17 20.43 41.33 49.82
C LEU A 17 19.09 42.09 49.86
N LEU A 18 18.32 42.10 48.76
CA LEU A 18 16.92 42.58 48.81
C LEU A 18 15.94 41.61 48.11
N ALA A 19 16.22 40.31 48.21
CA ALA A 19 15.28 39.23 47.91
C ALA A 19 14.55 38.73 49.18
N ALA A 20 14.27 39.63 50.12
CA ALA A 20 13.59 39.31 51.37
C ALA A 20 12.94 40.56 52.00
N SER A 21 12.08 41.25 51.25
CA SER A 21 11.07 42.11 51.87
C SER A 21 9.76 41.32 51.94
N PRO A 22 9.22 41.00 53.12
CA PRO A 22 7.89 40.40 53.20
C PRO A 22 6.87 41.39 52.64
N ALA A 23 6.16 40.99 51.58
CA ALA A 23 4.93 41.66 51.20
C ALA A 23 3.94 41.47 52.35
N PHE A 24 3.68 42.54 53.11
CA PHE A 24 2.67 42.51 54.14
C PHE A 24 1.29 42.34 53.49
N ALA A 25 0.66 41.20 53.73
CA ALA A 25 -0.72 40.91 53.37
C ALA A 25 -1.69 41.73 54.25
N GLN A 26 -1.71 43.06 54.09
CA GLN A 26 -2.77 43.93 54.66
C GLN A 26 -4.05 43.92 53.80
N GLU A 27 -4.02 43.26 52.64
CA GLU A 27 -5.13 43.18 51.69
C GLU A 27 -6.30 42.31 52.20
N GLY A 28 -6.06 41.44 53.19
CA GLY A 28 -7.08 40.52 53.73
C GLY A 28 -8.20 41.22 54.50
N VAL A 29 -7.87 42.18 55.38
CA VAL A 29 -8.88 42.92 56.18
C VAL A 29 -9.68 43.90 55.34
N LEU A 30 -9.05 44.54 54.35
CA LEU A 30 -9.75 45.46 53.44
C LEU A 30 -10.70 44.69 52.52
N PHE A 31 -10.23 43.58 51.93
CA PHE A 31 -11.06 42.71 51.10
C PHE A 31 -12.18 42.06 51.92
N GLN A 32 -11.92 41.65 53.16
CA GLN A 32 -12.95 41.07 54.02
C GLN A 32 -14.00 42.09 54.45
N ASN A 33 -13.62 43.34 54.72
CA ASN A 33 -14.57 44.41 55.01
C ASN A 33 -15.39 44.83 53.77
N LEU A 34 -14.76 44.86 52.59
CA LEU A 34 -15.44 45.12 51.32
C LEU A 34 -16.45 43.99 50.99
N MET A 35 -16.04 42.73 51.16
CA MET A 35 -16.92 41.58 50.94
C MET A 35 -18.07 41.52 51.94
N LYS A 36 -17.84 41.87 53.22
CA LYS A 36 -18.93 42.01 54.20
C LYS A 36 -19.91 43.13 53.84
N GLY A 37 -19.42 44.26 53.33
CA GLY A 37 -20.25 45.40 52.93
C GLY A 37 -21.06 45.19 51.65
N VAL A 38 -20.54 44.43 50.68
CA VAL A 38 -21.20 44.18 49.38
C VAL A 38 -22.10 42.95 49.39
N ILE A 39 -21.71 41.89 50.12
CA ILE A 39 -22.42 40.60 50.07
C ILE A 39 -23.44 40.45 51.20
N GLY A 40 -23.61 41.46 52.07
CA GLY A 40 -24.70 41.51 53.05
C GLY A 40 -24.78 40.23 53.87
N THR A 41 -23.65 39.77 54.42
CA THR A 41 -23.68 38.66 55.38
C THR A 41 -24.04 39.26 56.74
N GLY A 42 -25.33 39.10 57.07
CA GLY A 42 -25.95 39.55 58.30
C GLY A 42 -25.20 39.10 59.56
N GLY A 43 -25.46 39.83 60.64
CA GLY A 43 -24.76 39.77 61.92
C GLY A 43 -24.66 38.39 62.55
N ALA A 44 -23.77 38.31 63.55
CA ALA A 44 -23.29 37.10 64.22
C ALA A 44 -24.33 36.33 65.08
N ASP A 45 -25.63 36.39 64.77
CA ASP A 45 -26.68 35.67 65.49
C ASP A 45 -27.92 35.38 64.59
N ASP A 46 -27.70 34.92 63.35
CA ASP A 46 -28.80 34.46 62.49
C ASP A 46 -29.01 32.95 62.69
N SER A 47 -29.67 32.58 63.79
CA SER A 47 -30.06 31.19 64.04
C SER A 47 -31.00 30.71 62.95
N ILE A 48 -30.54 29.73 62.15
CA ILE A 48 -31.27 29.22 60.99
C ILE A 48 -32.61 28.61 61.44
N GLU A 49 -33.72 29.23 61.04
CA GLU A 49 -35.06 28.69 61.26
C GLU A 49 -35.29 27.49 60.31
N TYR A 50 -35.05 26.28 60.80
CA TYR A 50 -35.23 25.04 60.02
C TYR A 50 -36.72 24.77 59.77
N ARG A 51 -37.26 25.29 58.67
CA ARG A 51 -38.59 24.91 58.16
C ARG A 51 -38.49 23.68 57.26
N GLN A 52 -39.55 22.87 57.23
CA GLN A 52 -39.63 21.74 56.30
C GLN A 52 -39.46 22.24 54.86
N ARG A 53 -38.63 21.53 54.09
CA ARG A 53 -38.41 21.84 52.67
C ARG A 53 -39.72 21.60 51.91
N PRO A 54 -40.06 22.45 50.91
CA PRO A 54 -41.21 22.19 50.06
C PRO A 54 -41.06 20.82 49.38
N PRO A 55 -42.17 20.10 49.16
CA PRO A 55 -42.13 18.77 48.56
C PRO A 55 -41.54 18.81 47.14
N LEU A 56 -40.78 17.77 46.77
CA LEU A 56 -40.24 17.61 45.42
C LEU A 56 -41.37 17.41 44.41
N VAL A 57 -41.43 18.27 43.39
CA VAL A 57 -42.35 18.10 42.26
C VAL A 57 -41.76 17.06 41.32
N VAL A 58 -42.38 15.89 41.27
CA VAL A 58 -42.02 14.81 40.35
C VAL A 58 -42.69 15.07 38.99
N PRO A 59 -41.97 14.93 37.86
CA PRO A 59 -42.56 15.03 36.53
C PRO A 59 -43.72 14.04 36.35
N PRO A 60 -44.76 14.38 35.55
CA PRO A 60 -45.98 13.56 35.39
C PRO A 60 -45.75 12.21 34.69
N GLY A 61 -44.53 11.92 34.22
CA GLY A 61 -44.18 10.64 33.64
C GLY A 61 -42.67 10.46 33.49
N SER A 62 -42.23 9.21 33.46
CA SER A 62 -40.84 8.80 33.24
C SER A 62 -40.52 8.53 31.77
N ALA A 63 -41.42 8.89 30.86
CA ALA A 63 -41.26 8.64 29.43
C ALA A 63 -40.18 9.58 28.87
N LEU A 64 -39.04 8.98 28.50
CA LEU A 64 -37.99 9.68 27.80
C LEU A 64 -38.48 10.08 26.39
N PRO A 65 -38.09 11.26 25.88
CA PRO A 65 -38.28 11.60 24.47
C PRO A 65 -37.71 10.48 23.58
N ARG A 66 -38.36 10.23 22.44
CA ARG A 66 -37.87 9.23 21.47
C ARG A 66 -36.43 9.60 21.05
N PRO A 67 -35.53 8.61 20.90
CA PRO A 67 -34.18 8.86 20.37
C PRO A 67 -34.28 9.59 19.04
N GLN A 68 -33.36 10.54 18.79
CA GLN A 68 -33.28 11.13 17.47
C GLN A 68 -32.93 10.05 16.45
N GLU A 69 -33.62 10.06 15.31
CA GLU A 69 -33.27 9.20 14.18
C GLU A 69 -31.80 9.43 13.82
N PRO A 70 -31.02 8.36 13.57
CA PRO A 70 -29.65 8.53 13.14
C PRO A 70 -29.67 9.39 11.88
N SER A 71 -28.99 10.55 11.91
CA SER A 71 -28.89 11.42 10.74
C SER A 71 -28.09 10.68 9.65
N SER A 72 -28.75 9.84 8.87
CA SER A 72 -28.14 9.03 7.82
C SER A 72 -27.68 9.89 6.64
N THR A 73 -28.15 11.13 6.57
CA THR A 73 -27.78 12.08 5.52
C THR A 73 -26.64 12.95 6.02
N ARG A 74 -25.42 12.52 5.76
CA ARG A 74 -24.24 13.37 5.90
C ARG A 74 -24.46 14.63 5.04
N ASN A 75 -24.27 15.81 5.63
CA ASN A 75 -24.32 17.08 4.91
C ASN A 75 -23.29 17.08 3.76
N ALA A 76 -23.77 17.23 2.52
CA ALA A 76 -22.94 17.24 1.31
C ALA A 76 -21.95 18.42 1.25
N ALA A 77 -22.16 19.45 2.07
CA ALA A 77 -21.30 20.63 2.18
C ALA A 77 -19.98 20.40 2.95
N TRP A 78 -19.84 19.28 3.68
CA TRP A 78 -18.63 19.01 4.46
C TRP A 78 -17.61 18.17 3.67
N PRO A 79 -16.32 18.57 3.65
CA PRO A 79 -15.25 17.78 3.05
C PRO A 79 -15.18 16.35 3.60
N ASN A 80 -14.69 15.42 2.78
CA ASN A 80 -14.38 14.07 3.24
C ASN A 80 -13.15 14.11 4.15
N ASP A 81 -13.28 13.61 5.37
CA ASP A 81 -12.15 13.40 6.26
C ASP A 81 -11.24 12.28 5.69
N PRO A 82 -9.95 12.57 5.41
CA PRO A 82 -9.01 11.58 4.89
C PRO A 82 -8.79 10.40 5.86
N ASP A 83 -8.89 10.60 7.17
CA ASP A 83 -8.66 9.54 8.16
C ASP A 83 -9.82 8.54 8.18
N VAL A 84 -11.05 9.03 8.01
CA VAL A 84 -12.24 8.17 7.87
C VAL A 84 -12.19 7.40 6.55
N ALA A 85 -11.73 8.04 5.47
CA ALA A 85 -11.53 7.38 4.18
C ALA A 85 -10.48 6.27 4.28
N LYS A 86 -9.33 6.55 4.92
CA LYS A 86 -8.26 5.58 5.16
C LYS A 86 -8.74 4.40 5.99
N ARG A 87 -9.44 4.66 7.10
CA ARG A 87 -10.03 3.61 7.95
C ARG A 87 -11.01 2.71 7.18
N ARG A 88 -11.84 3.30 6.31
CA ARG A 88 -12.76 2.53 5.47
C ARG A 88 -11.99 1.66 4.46
N ALA A 89 -10.96 2.21 3.81
CA ALA A 89 -10.11 1.46 2.88
C ALA A 89 -9.39 0.30 3.58
N ASP A 90 -8.82 0.52 4.76
CA ASP A 90 -8.17 -0.52 5.56
C ASP A 90 -9.14 -1.64 5.95
N SER A 91 -10.37 -1.28 6.35
CA SER A 91 -11.41 -2.25 6.67
C SER A 91 -11.86 -3.08 5.46
N ALA A 92 -11.84 -2.49 4.26
CA ALA A 92 -12.16 -3.20 3.03
C ALA A 92 -11.01 -4.14 2.63
N ALA A 93 -9.76 -3.67 2.71
CA ALA A 93 -8.58 -4.47 2.44
C ALA A 93 -8.42 -5.65 3.40
N ALA A 94 -8.88 -5.51 4.65
CA ALA A 94 -8.87 -6.60 5.64
C ALA A 94 -9.86 -7.74 5.31
N ARG A 95 -10.90 -7.48 4.51
CA ARG A 95 -11.88 -8.50 4.08
C ARG A 95 -11.42 -9.29 2.86
N VAL A 96 -10.33 -8.87 2.20
CA VAL A 96 -9.81 -9.54 1.01
C VAL A 96 -9.10 -10.85 1.42
N PRO A 97 -9.39 -11.98 0.75
CA PRO A 97 -8.70 -13.25 1.00
C PRO A 97 -7.17 -13.12 0.87
N ALA A 98 -6.43 -13.84 1.71
CA ALA A 98 -4.97 -13.72 1.78
C ALA A 98 -4.26 -14.00 0.44
N GLY A 99 -4.75 -14.96 -0.36
CA GLY A 99 -4.15 -15.32 -1.65
C GLY A 99 -4.35 -14.29 -2.77
N THR A 100 -5.22 -13.29 -2.59
CA THR A 100 -5.49 -12.25 -3.59
C THR A 100 -5.11 -10.85 -3.11
N LYS A 101 -4.46 -10.75 -1.94
CA LYS A 101 -4.17 -9.47 -1.29
C LYS A 101 -3.16 -8.62 -2.06
N GLU A 102 -2.07 -9.21 -2.57
CA GLU A 102 -1.10 -8.50 -3.41
C GLU A 102 -1.73 -8.03 -4.73
N ALA A 103 -2.53 -8.88 -5.36
CA ALA A 103 -3.24 -8.53 -6.59
C ALA A 103 -4.23 -7.39 -6.36
N TYR A 104 -4.99 -7.42 -5.25
CA TYR A 104 -5.95 -6.36 -4.89
C TYR A 104 -5.27 -5.02 -4.55
N ARG A 105 -4.07 -5.04 -3.96
CA ARG A 105 -3.29 -3.82 -3.68
C ARG A 105 -2.82 -3.13 -4.95
N ASN A 106 -2.36 -3.91 -5.92
CA ASN A 106 -1.84 -3.38 -7.18
C ASN A 106 -2.97 -3.09 -8.19
N ASN A 107 -4.08 -3.81 -8.09
CA ASN A 107 -5.24 -3.69 -8.95
C ASN A 107 -6.53 -3.91 -8.14
N PRO A 108 -7.11 -2.85 -7.55
CA PRO A 108 -8.33 -2.99 -6.75
C PRO A 108 -9.47 -3.47 -7.65
N MET A 109 -10.24 -4.44 -7.15
CA MET A 109 -11.44 -4.90 -7.85
C MET A 109 -12.43 -3.74 -7.98
N LEU A 110 -12.79 -3.41 -9.21
CA LEU A 110 -13.77 -2.35 -9.49
C LEU A 110 -15.15 -2.76 -8.97
N SER A 111 -15.84 -1.79 -8.36
CA SER A 111 -17.23 -1.95 -7.97
C SER A 111 -18.14 -2.13 -9.18
N GLN A 112 -19.32 -2.70 -8.96
CA GLN A 112 -20.31 -2.90 -10.03
C GLN A 112 -20.72 -1.59 -10.69
N GLU A 113 -20.73 -0.48 -9.95
CA GLU A 113 -21.04 0.87 -10.45
C GLU A 113 -19.90 1.44 -11.30
N GLU A 114 -18.64 1.26 -10.89
CA GLU A 114 -17.48 1.67 -11.67
C GLU A 114 -17.37 0.88 -12.99
N LEU A 115 -17.63 -0.43 -12.94
CA LEU A 115 -17.72 -1.27 -14.14
C LEU A 115 -18.85 -0.80 -15.08
N ARG A 116 -19.95 -0.28 -14.54
CA ARG A 116 -21.06 0.27 -15.33
C ARG A 116 -20.73 1.65 -15.89
N ARG A 117 -19.98 2.48 -15.16
CA ARG A 117 -19.53 3.80 -15.63
C ARG A 117 -18.56 3.68 -16.82
N GLY A 118 -17.70 2.67 -16.82
CA GLY A 118 -16.82 2.36 -17.95
C GLY A 118 -17.49 1.59 -19.08
N ARG A 119 -18.75 1.17 -18.93
CA ARG A 119 -19.50 0.46 -19.96
C ARG A 119 -20.00 1.46 -21.00
N ILE A 120 -19.23 1.64 -22.06
CA ILE A 120 -19.76 2.22 -23.30
C ILE A 120 -20.85 1.28 -23.86
N ALA A 121 -21.90 1.85 -24.45
CA ALA A 121 -22.83 1.05 -25.24
C ALA A 121 -22.01 0.28 -26.27
N ARG A 122 -22.18 -1.04 -26.30
CA ARG A 122 -21.46 -1.93 -27.21
C ARG A 122 -21.70 -1.45 -28.65
N GLY A 123 -20.79 -0.64 -29.18
CA GLY A 123 -20.56 -0.59 -30.61
C GLY A 123 -20.15 -1.99 -31.05
N GLU A 124 -20.63 -2.43 -32.20
CA GLU A 124 -20.49 -3.80 -32.70
C GLU A 124 -19.03 -4.24 -32.94
N GLU A 125 -18.06 -3.35 -32.77
CA GLU A 125 -16.64 -3.66 -32.90
C GLU A 125 -16.03 -3.95 -31.53
N ALA A 126 -15.84 -5.24 -31.23
CA ALA A 126 -14.79 -5.64 -30.30
C ALA A 126 -13.48 -4.94 -30.72
N PRO A 127 -12.62 -4.50 -29.78
CA PRO A 127 -11.36 -3.87 -30.16
C PRO A 127 -10.62 -4.86 -31.06
N MET A 128 -10.54 -4.56 -32.35
CA MET A 128 -9.69 -5.31 -33.26
C MET A 128 -8.30 -5.18 -32.68
N THR A 129 -7.75 -6.27 -32.17
CA THR A 129 -6.34 -6.30 -31.79
C THR A 129 -5.59 -5.99 -33.07
N VAL A 130 -5.07 -4.77 -33.16
CA VAL A 130 -4.17 -4.37 -34.25
C VAL A 130 -3.13 -5.46 -34.35
N GLU A 131 -2.90 -5.98 -35.55
CA GLU A 131 -2.10 -7.20 -35.76
C GLU A 131 -0.69 -7.09 -35.17
N GLU A 132 -0.16 -5.86 -35.08
CA GLU A 132 1.10 -5.50 -34.39
C GLU A 132 1.08 -5.70 -32.87
N HIS A 133 -0.08 -5.76 -32.22
CA HIS A 133 -0.23 -5.94 -30.76
C HIS A 133 -0.71 -7.36 -30.39
N SER A 134 -0.79 -8.27 -31.36
CA SER A 134 -1.11 -9.66 -31.12
C SER A 134 -0.03 -10.34 -30.26
N ASN A 135 -0.43 -11.04 -29.20
CA ASN A 135 0.47 -11.89 -28.39
C ASN A 135 1.21 -12.88 -29.30
N TYR A 136 0.51 -13.43 -30.29
CA TYR A 136 1.09 -14.38 -31.22
C TYR A 136 2.25 -13.76 -32.01
N ASN A 137 2.07 -12.58 -32.61
CA ASN A 137 3.11 -11.94 -33.41
C ASN A 137 4.30 -11.46 -32.56
N ASN A 138 4.04 -10.92 -31.36
CA ASN A 138 5.10 -10.33 -30.54
C ASN A 138 5.87 -11.33 -29.68
N GLN A 139 5.21 -12.40 -29.21
CA GLN A 139 5.80 -13.35 -28.27
C GLN A 139 5.99 -14.73 -28.90
N ILE A 140 4.96 -15.30 -29.53
CA ILE A 140 4.97 -16.70 -29.95
C ILE A 140 5.75 -16.90 -31.25
N ALA A 141 5.52 -16.05 -32.26
CA ALA A 141 6.11 -16.19 -33.59
C ALA A 141 7.65 -16.10 -33.58
N PRO A 142 8.30 -15.15 -32.88
CA PRO A 142 9.75 -15.09 -32.81
C PRO A 142 10.37 -16.32 -32.14
N ILE A 143 9.74 -16.84 -31.08
CA ILE A 143 10.19 -18.06 -30.39
C ILE A 143 10.10 -19.26 -31.32
N ARG A 144 8.99 -19.41 -32.05
CA ARG A 144 8.80 -20.50 -33.00
C ARG A 144 9.83 -20.47 -34.13
N ILE A 145 10.04 -19.29 -34.73
CA ILE A 145 11.06 -19.09 -35.76
C ILE A 145 12.45 -19.43 -35.22
N GLY A 146 12.79 -18.96 -34.01
CA GLY A 146 14.06 -19.26 -33.35
C GLY A 146 14.26 -20.76 -33.13
N LYS A 147 13.24 -21.46 -32.64
CA LYS A 147 13.25 -22.93 -32.49
C LYS A 147 13.44 -23.63 -33.83
N GLU A 148 12.72 -23.22 -34.86
CA GLU A 148 12.79 -23.84 -36.18
C GLU A 148 14.17 -23.65 -36.81
N VAL A 149 14.73 -22.44 -36.77
CA VAL A 149 16.08 -22.14 -37.26
C VAL A 149 17.14 -22.95 -36.51
N ALA A 150 17.04 -23.05 -35.18
CA ALA A 150 17.94 -23.87 -34.37
C ALA A 150 17.84 -25.36 -34.73
N SER A 151 16.62 -25.88 -34.91
CA SER A 151 16.40 -27.27 -35.30
C SER A 151 16.99 -27.60 -36.67
N ARG A 152 16.81 -26.71 -37.66
CA ARG A 152 17.38 -26.87 -39.00
C ARG A 152 18.91 -26.89 -38.97
N ARG A 153 19.51 -26.00 -38.18
CA ARG A 153 20.97 -25.96 -37.98
C ARG A 153 21.49 -27.25 -37.36
N ASN A 154 20.84 -27.73 -36.29
CA ASN A 154 21.22 -28.99 -35.65
C ASN A 154 21.08 -30.17 -36.61
N GLN A 155 20.04 -30.19 -37.44
CA GLN A 155 19.85 -31.24 -38.44
C GLN A 155 20.98 -31.23 -39.49
N THR A 156 21.35 -30.06 -40.01
CA THR A 156 22.50 -29.95 -40.91
C THR A 156 23.81 -30.41 -40.25
N GLU A 157 24.00 -30.10 -38.96
CA GLU A 157 25.16 -30.58 -38.20
C GLU A 157 25.15 -32.11 -38.04
N ILE A 158 23.99 -32.73 -37.83
CA ILE A 158 23.85 -34.20 -37.80
C ILE A 158 24.10 -34.82 -39.17
N ASP A 159 23.57 -34.22 -40.24
CA ASP A 159 23.71 -34.75 -41.60
C ASP A 159 25.16 -34.67 -42.10
N THR A 160 25.94 -33.72 -41.59
CA THR A 160 27.38 -33.55 -41.91
C THR A 160 28.30 -34.41 -41.03
N LEU A 161 27.77 -35.12 -40.03
CA LEU A 161 28.57 -35.97 -39.15
C LEU A 161 29.04 -37.22 -39.92
N ALA A 162 30.33 -37.27 -40.23
CA ALA A 162 30.95 -38.43 -40.86
C ALA A 162 31.73 -39.27 -39.85
N TYR A 163 31.72 -40.58 -40.08
CA TYR A 163 32.40 -41.55 -39.23
C TYR A 163 33.93 -41.33 -39.25
N GLY A 164 34.55 -41.21 -38.07
CA GLY A 164 36.00 -40.98 -37.92
C GLY A 164 36.51 -39.56 -38.23
N GLN A 165 35.64 -38.67 -38.74
CA GLN A 165 35.94 -37.25 -38.94
C GLN A 165 35.40 -36.43 -37.77
N GLU A 166 36.18 -35.44 -37.35
CA GLU A 166 35.78 -34.55 -36.26
C GLU A 166 35.06 -33.31 -36.80
N PRO A 167 33.92 -32.89 -36.21
CA PRO A 167 33.29 -31.63 -36.56
C PRO A 167 34.23 -30.44 -36.32
N PRO A 168 34.25 -29.43 -37.22
CA PRO A 168 35.09 -28.26 -37.03
C PRO A 168 34.68 -27.48 -35.79
N ARG A 169 35.66 -27.00 -35.02
CA ARG A 169 35.43 -26.16 -33.84
C ARG A 169 34.87 -24.80 -34.24
N ARG A 170 33.73 -24.40 -33.67
CA ARG A 170 33.03 -23.14 -33.98
C ARG A 170 33.08 -22.13 -32.82
N LEU A 171 33.06 -22.62 -31.59
CA LEU A 171 32.96 -21.80 -30.38
C LEU A 171 34.17 -22.02 -29.46
N LEU A 172 34.45 -21.04 -28.60
CA LEU A 172 35.52 -21.15 -27.59
C LEU A 172 35.15 -22.13 -26.47
N SER A 173 33.86 -22.34 -26.24
CA SER A 173 33.32 -23.33 -25.29
C SER A 173 33.39 -24.77 -25.80
N GLU A 174 33.54 -24.97 -27.12
CA GLU A 174 33.76 -26.29 -27.67
C GLU A 174 35.19 -26.76 -27.35
N PRO A 175 35.38 -28.07 -27.09
CA PRO A 175 36.69 -28.60 -26.79
C PRO A 175 37.67 -28.38 -27.96
N PRO A 176 38.98 -28.38 -27.70
CA PRO A 176 40.00 -28.31 -28.74
C PRO A 176 39.87 -29.43 -29.77
N VAL A 177 40.47 -29.23 -30.94
CA VAL A 177 40.52 -30.23 -32.02
C VAL A 177 41.17 -31.52 -31.50
N GLY A 178 40.57 -32.66 -31.79
CA GLY A 178 40.96 -34.02 -31.45
C GLY A 178 40.01 -34.68 -30.45
N TYR A 179 39.23 -33.90 -29.70
CA TYR A 179 38.43 -34.40 -28.58
C TYR A 179 37.00 -34.80 -28.97
N ARG A 180 36.49 -34.37 -30.13
CA ARG A 180 35.14 -34.70 -30.60
C ARG A 180 35.10 -35.84 -31.61
N ARG A 181 36.21 -36.56 -31.83
CA ARG A 181 36.24 -37.70 -32.77
C ARG A 181 35.42 -38.88 -32.20
N PRO A 182 34.34 -39.32 -32.87
CA PRO A 182 33.58 -40.49 -32.43
C PRO A 182 34.41 -41.78 -32.61
N ALA A 183 34.21 -42.74 -31.71
CA ALA A 183 34.87 -44.05 -31.76
C ALA A 183 34.30 -44.95 -32.87
N GLY A 184 35.10 -45.93 -33.34
CA GLY A 184 34.78 -46.94 -34.40
C GLY A 184 33.32 -47.38 -34.41
N SER A 185 32.94 -47.63 -33.17
CA SER A 185 31.70 -48.12 -32.61
C SER A 185 30.43 -47.32 -32.78
N ALA A 186 30.61 -46.01 -32.75
CA ALA A 186 29.67 -45.12 -32.11
C ALA A 186 28.53 -44.75 -33.06
N ALA A 187 27.30 -44.78 -32.55
CA ALA A 187 26.15 -44.25 -33.28
C ALA A 187 26.36 -42.77 -33.57
N LEU A 188 26.22 -42.38 -34.84
CA LEU A 188 26.25 -40.99 -35.27
C LEU A 188 24.84 -40.40 -35.16
N GLY A 189 24.76 -39.13 -34.74
CA GLY A 189 23.50 -38.41 -34.56
C GLY A 189 22.90 -38.51 -33.15
N PRO A 190 21.69 -37.96 -32.93
CA PRO A 190 21.01 -38.06 -31.65
C PRO A 190 20.71 -39.54 -31.40
N GLY A 191 21.38 -40.13 -30.42
CA GLY A 191 21.23 -41.56 -30.11
C GLY A 191 19.76 -41.96 -29.88
N GLN A 192 19.49 -43.26 -29.86
CA GLN A 192 18.15 -43.86 -29.71
C GLN A 192 17.29 -43.31 -28.54
N GLY A 193 17.90 -42.62 -27.55
CA GLY A 193 17.22 -42.02 -26.40
C GLY A 193 17.41 -40.51 -26.25
N GLY A 194 17.52 -39.75 -27.35
CA GLY A 194 17.51 -38.29 -27.28
C GLY A 194 16.24 -37.76 -26.60
N PRO A 195 16.26 -36.54 -26.01
CA PRO A 195 15.08 -35.95 -25.38
C PRO A 195 13.92 -35.89 -26.37
N VAL A 196 12.87 -36.68 -26.13
CA VAL A 196 11.64 -36.64 -26.92
C VAL A 196 10.82 -35.47 -26.40
N GLU A 197 10.52 -34.49 -27.26
CA GLU A 197 9.60 -33.41 -26.90
C GLU A 197 8.24 -34.02 -26.51
N ASP A 198 7.78 -33.75 -25.29
CA ASP A 198 6.46 -34.15 -24.85
C ASP A 198 5.40 -33.28 -25.54
N LYS A 199 4.81 -33.82 -26.60
CA LYS A 199 3.74 -33.18 -27.40
C LYS A 199 2.36 -33.25 -26.73
N GLN A 200 2.23 -33.95 -25.60
CA GLN A 200 0.95 -34.19 -24.93
C GLN A 200 0.71 -33.24 -23.75
N ALA A 201 1.75 -32.58 -23.23
CA ALA A 201 1.58 -31.59 -22.17
C ALA A 201 0.73 -30.40 -22.65
N VAL A 202 -0.32 -30.08 -21.89
CA VAL A 202 -1.37 -29.10 -22.23
C VAL A 202 -0.77 -27.74 -22.65
N GLY A 203 0.26 -27.26 -21.95
CA GLY A 203 0.94 -26.02 -22.34
C GLY A 203 1.82 -26.14 -23.59
N GLN A 204 2.54 -27.26 -23.78
CA GLN A 204 3.44 -27.46 -24.93
C GLN A 204 2.65 -27.61 -26.25
N ARG A 205 1.48 -28.24 -26.21
CA ARG A 205 0.60 -28.39 -27.37
C ARG A 205 0.14 -27.04 -27.90
N GLU A 206 -0.25 -26.12 -27.01
CA GLU A 206 -0.68 -24.76 -27.35
C GLU A 206 0.47 -23.95 -27.98
N PHE A 207 1.69 -24.05 -27.43
CA PHE A 207 2.88 -23.43 -28.04
C PHE A 207 3.23 -24.03 -29.41
N ALA A 208 3.10 -25.35 -29.56
CA ALA A 208 3.40 -26.05 -30.80
C ALA A 208 2.37 -25.76 -31.91
N THR A 209 1.07 -25.73 -31.61
CA THR A 209 0.00 -25.60 -32.61
C THR A 209 -0.53 -24.16 -32.75
N GLY A 210 -0.35 -23.30 -31.75
CA GLY A 210 -0.91 -21.95 -31.73
C GLY A 210 -2.44 -21.91 -31.56
N ALA A 211 -3.09 -23.04 -31.29
CA ALA A 211 -4.50 -23.11 -30.94
C ALA A 211 -4.64 -23.03 -29.42
N GLY A 212 -5.55 -22.17 -28.93
CA GLY A 212 -5.87 -22.08 -27.50
C GLY A 212 -6.41 -23.41 -26.94
N PRO A 213 -6.57 -23.51 -25.60
CA PRO A 213 -7.04 -24.72 -24.95
C PRO A 213 -8.36 -25.15 -25.58
N VAL A 214 -8.40 -26.38 -26.09
CA VAL A 214 -9.66 -27.04 -26.46
C VAL A 214 -10.36 -27.35 -25.14
N MET A 215 -11.24 -26.44 -24.71
CA MET A 215 -12.12 -26.71 -23.58
C MET A 215 -13.05 -27.85 -23.99
N GLN A 216 -12.94 -28.98 -23.29
CA GLN A 216 -13.92 -30.06 -23.33
C GLN A 216 -15.06 -29.76 -22.36
#